data_AF-A0AAD6YQZ0-F1
#
_entry.id   AF-A0AAD6YQZ0-F1
#
_cell.length_a   1.000
_cell.length_b   1.000
_cell.length_c   1.000
_cell.angle_alpha   90.00
_cell.angle_beta   90.00
_cell.angle_gamma   90.00
#
_symmetry.space_group_name_H-M   'P 1'
#
loop_
_entity.id
_entity.type
_entity.pdbx_description
1 polymer ?
#
loop_
_entity_poly.entity_id
_entity_poly.type
_entity_poly.pdbx_seq_one_letter_code
_entity_poly.pdbx_strand_id
1 'polypeptide(L)' 'RPPNAYILFRSACCRESAGRKGQSRPNLNTSSSERWKALSPEERKEWEMLAKMEEEKHKVLHPDWKYRP' A
#
# COMPACT_ATOMS: atom_id res chain seq x y z
N ARG A 1 4.13 -2.64 12.15
CA ARG A 1 2.73 -2.92 11.75
C ARG A 1 2.79 -3.48 10.34
N PRO A 2 2.04 -4.54 10.04
CA PRO A 2 1.92 -4.97 8.66
C PRO A 2 1.36 -3.82 7.80
N PRO A 3 1.82 -3.66 6.55
CA PRO A 3 1.31 -2.65 5.65
C PRO A 3 -0.15 -2.97 5.30
N ASN A 4 -1.05 -1.99 5.45
CA ASN A 4 -2.42 -2.14 4.99
C ASN A 4 -2.51 -2.00 3.45
N ALA A 5 -3.69 -2.27 2.90
CA ALA A 5 -3.95 -2.25 1.46
C ALA A 5 -3.52 -0.92 0.79
N TYR A 6 -3.81 0.22 1.45
CA TYR A 6 -3.42 1.53 0.95
C TYR A 6 -1.90 1.76 1.00
N ILE A 7 -1.20 1.27 2.02
CA ILE A 7 0.27 1.37 2.11
C ILE A 7 0.94 0.54 1.02
N LEU A 8 0.40 -0.65 0.70
CA LEU A 8 0.85 -1.48 -0.43
C LEU A 8 0.64 -0.75 -1.77
N PHE A 9 -0.57 -0.22 -1.99
CA PHE A 9 -0.91 0.55 -3.19
C PHE A 9 -0.01 1.79 -3.36
N ARG A 10 0.16 2.59 -2.30
CA ARG A 10 1.03 3.77 -2.33
C ARG A 10 2.47 3.39 -2.63
N SER A 11 2.96 2.28 -2.06
CA SER A 11 4.31 1.76 -2.35
C SER A 11 4.46 1.34 -3.81
N ALA A 12 3.41 0.81 -4.44
CA ALA A 12 3.38 0.50 -5.87
C ALA A 12 3.41 1.78 -6.72
N CYS A 13 2.55 2.77 -6.43
CA CYS A 13 2.57 4.08 -7.13
C CYS A 13 3.92 4.82 -6.97
N CYS A 14 4.55 4.74 -5.79
CA CYS A 14 5.88 5.30 -5.57
C CYS A 14 6.96 4.61 -6.42
N ARG A 15 6.84 3.28 -6.64
CA ARG A 15 7.75 2.54 -7.51
C ARG A 15 7.54 2.86 -8.99
N GLU A 16 6.28 2.94 -9.44
CA GLU A 16 5.91 3.34 -10.80
C GLU A 16 6.46 4.74 -11.15
N SER A 17 6.30 5.69 -10.22
CA SER A 17 6.80 7.06 -10.41
C SER A 17 8.33 7.17 -10.31
N ALA A 18 9.01 6.32 -9.52
CA ALA A 18 10.46 6.30 -9.44
C ALA A 18 11.15 5.80 -10.73
N GLY A 19 10.46 4.99 -11.53
CA GLY A 19 10.96 4.54 -12.84
C GLY A 19 11.01 5.64 -13.91
N ARG A 20 10.23 6.72 -13.73
CA ARG A 20 10.21 7.89 -14.62
C ARG A 20 11.26 8.91 -14.18
N LYS A 21 12.55 8.64 -14.48
CA LYS A 21 13.63 9.61 -14.24
C LYS A 21 13.35 10.91 -14.99
N GLY A 22 13.18 12.02 -14.25
CA GLY A 22 13.15 13.38 -14.81
C GLY A 22 11.80 14.11 -14.75
N GLN A 23 10.70 13.47 -14.33
CA GLN A 23 9.46 14.20 -14.04
C GLN A 23 9.45 14.68 -12.59
N SER A 24 9.14 15.96 -12.39
CA SER A 24 8.79 16.51 -11.08
C SER A 24 7.73 15.59 -10.47
N ARG A 25 8.04 14.98 -9.33
CA ARG A 25 7.13 14.03 -8.67
C ARG A 25 5.90 14.85 -8.28
N PRO A 26 4.74 14.73 -8.94
CA PRO A 26 3.54 15.37 -8.43
C PRO A 26 3.33 14.89 -7.00
N ASN A 27 2.65 15.66 -6.15
CA ASN A 27 2.38 15.30 -4.75
C ASN A 27 1.82 13.87 -4.67
N LEU A 28 2.71 12.88 -4.49
CA LEU A 28 2.38 11.46 -4.61
C LEU A 28 1.32 11.08 -3.59
N ASN A 29 1.34 11.75 -2.45
CA ASN A 29 0.35 11.59 -1.40
C ASN A 29 -1.06 11.97 -1.88
N THR A 30 -1.21 13.12 -2.54
CA THR A 30 -2.49 13.58 -3.09
C THR A 30 -2.94 12.68 -4.24
N SER A 31 -2.09 12.48 -5.25
CA SER A 31 -2.48 11.67 -6.42
C SER A 31 -2.76 10.20 -6.08
N SER A 32 -2.03 9.60 -5.14
CA SER A 32 -2.29 8.20 -4.73
C SER A 32 -3.54 8.08 -3.89
N SER A 33 -3.89 9.08 -3.08
CA SER A 33 -5.14 9.05 -2.30
C SER A 33 -6.37 9.28 -3.18
N GLU A 34 -6.26 10.13 -4.21
CA GLU A 34 -7.29 10.28 -5.24
C GLU A 34 -7.47 9.01 -6.07
N ARG A 35 -6.36 8.44 -6.59
CA ARG A 35 -6.41 7.16 -7.31
C ARG A 35 -7.03 6.04 -6.46
N TRP A 36 -6.63 5.92 -5.19
CA TRP A 36 -7.19 4.92 -4.28
C TRP A 36 -8.71 5.06 -4.08
N LYS A 37 -9.22 6.28 -4.03
CA LYS A 37 -10.67 6.53 -3.97
C LYS A 37 -11.38 6.24 -5.28
N ALA A 38 -10.69 6.40 -6.40
CA ALA A 38 -11.20 6.12 -7.73
C ALA A 38 -11.07 4.64 -8.16
N LEU A 39 -10.32 3.82 -7.42
CA LEU A 39 -10.20 2.38 -7.68
C LEU A 39 -11.55 1.70 -7.58
N SER A 40 -11.75 0.72 -8.47
CA SER A 40 -12.92 -0.15 -8.41
C SER A 40 -12.89 -1.01 -7.14
N PRO A 41 -14.06 -1.40 -6.60
CA PRO A 41 -14.12 -2.30 -5.44
C PRO A 41 -13.38 -3.62 -5.68
N GLU A 42 -13.33 -4.09 -6.93
CA GLU A 42 -12.57 -5.29 -7.32
C GLU A 42 -11.05 -5.10 -7.15
N GLU A 43 -10.49 -4.04 -7.74
CA GLU A 43 -9.06 -3.73 -7.61
C GLU A 43 -8.69 -3.51 -6.13
N ARG A 44 -9.54 -2.79 -5.40
CA ARG A 44 -9.34 -2.54 -3.98
C ARG A 44 -9.33 -3.84 -3.17
N LYS A 45 -10.20 -4.79 -3.52
CA LYS A 45 -10.26 -6.13 -2.90
C LYS A 45 -8.99 -6.93 -3.14
N GLU A 46 -8.36 -6.81 -4.30
CA GLU A 46 -7.04 -7.43 -4.55
C GLU A 46 -5.98 -6.89 -3.59
N TRP A 47 -5.91 -5.56 -3.41
CA TRP A 47 -4.99 -4.94 -2.45
C TRP A 47 -5.30 -5.31 -0.99
N GLU A 48 -6.58 -5.44 -0.64
CA GLU A 48 -7.01 -5.90 0.68
C GLU A 48 -6.63 -7.37 0.93
N MET A 49 -6.76 -8.23 -0.09
CA MET A 49 -6.32 -9.62 -0.01
C MET A 49 -4.81 -9.73 0.19
N LEU A 50 -4.02 -8.94 -0.56
CA LEU A 50 -2.57 -8.85 -0.37
C LEU A 50 -2.20 -8.35 1.03
N ALA A 51 -2.86 -7.30 1.51
CA ALA A 51 -2.64 -6.79 2.85
C ALA A 51 -2.97 -7.82 3.93
N LYS A 52 -4.05 -8.59 3.74
CA LYS A 52 -4.42 -9.69 4.64
C LYS A 52 -3.36 -10.78 4.65
N MET A 53 -2.84 -11.18 3.49
CA MET A 53 -1.74 -12.15 3.42
C MET A 53 -0.48 -11.66 4.15
N GLU A 54 -0.13 -10.39 3.97
CA GLU A 54 1.05 -9.80 4.63
C GLU A 54 0.84 -9.62 6.13
N GLU A 55 -0.39 -9.33 6.57
CA GLU A 55 -0.76 -9.33 7.98
C GLU A 55 -0.64 -10.72 8.60
N GLU A 56 -1.19 -11.75 7.97
CA GLU A 56 -1.10 -13.13 8.45
C GLU A 56 0.35 -13.60 8.50
N LYS A 57 1.13 -13.31 7.45
CA LYS A 57 2.57 -13.60 7.42
C LYS A 57 3.30 -12.86 8.54
N HIS A 58 2.99 -11.60 8.78
CA HIS A 58 3.57 -10.84 9.88
C HIS A 58 3.20 -11.42 11.25
N LYS A 59 1.96 -11.90 11.44
CA LYS A 59 1.54 -12.59 12.68
C LYS A 59 2.31 -13.88 12.89
N VAL A 60 2.51 -14.67 11.84
CA VAL A 60 3.28 -15.93 11.89
C VAL A 60 4.76 -15.65 12.17
N LEU A 61 5.36 -14.67 11.49
CA LEU A 61 6.77 -14.32 11.65
C LEU A 61 7.08 -13.60 12.96
N HIS A 62 6.10 -12.87 13.51
CA HIS A 62 6.26 -12.09 14.73
C HIS A 62 5.12 -12.39 15.71
N PRO A 63 5.13 -13.56 16.36
CA PRO A 63 4.09 -13.96 17.31
C PRO A 63 4.01 -13.03 18.53
N ASP A 64 5.14 -12.47 18.98
CA ASP A 64 5.21 -11.49 20.08
C ASP A 64 4.95 -10.04 19.66
N TRP A 65 4.58 -9.81 18.40
CA TRP A 65 4.39 -8.45 17.91
C TRP A 65 3.12 -7.82 18.48
N LYS A 66 3.31 -6.75 19.26
CA LYS A 66 2.22 -5.93 19.80
C LYS A 66 2.38 -4.50 19.33
N TYR A 67 1.33 -3.95 18.74
CA TYR A 67 1.29 -2.54 18.37
C TYR A 67 1.36 -1.66 19.63
N ARG A 68 2.34 -0.77 19.70
CA ARG A 68 2.45 0.28 20.72
C ARG A 68 2.33 1.64 20.01
N PRO A 69 1.27 2.42 20.27
CA PRO A 69 1.04 3.72 19.66
C PRO A 69 2.07 4.77 20.10
#